data_AF-A0A838UD84-F1
#
_entry.id   AF-A0A838UD84-F1
#
_cell.length_a   1.000
_cell.length_b   1.000
_cell.length_c   1.000
_cell.angle_alpha   90.00
_cell.angle_beta   90.00
_cell.angle_gamma   90.00
#
_symmetry.space_group_name_H-M   'P 1'
#
loop_
_entity.id
_entity.type
_entity.pdbx_description
1 polymer ?
#
loop_
_entity_poly.entity_id
_entity_poly.type
_entity_poly.pdbx_seq_one_letter_code
_entity_poly.pdbx_strand_id
1 'polypeptide(L)'
;MIQPIKGFFAEFQKFATRGNFIDLAIGIVIGTSFTAVTNSLVNNILTPPIGLLIGGVNFNQLVIPLGGTAQIQYGVFLQTLLNFVITALALFVIVRLINRVEEIAKRRKKQDAAQTAPAAADSPEVAVLKDIREALKHLNILELVHAAPETPHIP
;
A
#
# COMPACT_ATOMS: atom_id res chain seq x y z
N MET A 1 -53.15 6.80 8.68
CA MET A 1 -52.22 5.77 9.18
C MET A 1 -50.83 6.15 8.66
N ILE A 2 -49.94 6.66 9.53
CA ILE A 2 -48.62 7.17 9.13
C ILE A 2 -47.62 6.00 9.26
N GLN A 3 -47.11 5.52 8.13
CA GLN A 3 -46.07 4.47 8.09
C GLN A 3 -44.76 5.03 8.67
N PRO A 4 -44.11 4.34 9.62
CA PRO A 4 -42.94 4.88 10.32
C PRO A 4 -41.73 4.96 9.38
N ILE A 5 -40.87 5.94 9.62
CA ILE A 5 -39.64 6.36 8.90
C ILE A 5 -38.54 5.24 8.81
N LYS A 6 -38.89 3.99 9.10
CA LYS A 6 -38.02 2.80 9.02
C LYS A 6 -37.62 2.42 7.59
N GLY A 7 -38.12 3.11 6.56
CA GLY A 7 -37.75 2.87 5.16
C GLY A 7 -36.35 3.41 4.81
N PHE A 8 -36.11 4.72 4.98
CA PHE A 8 -34.90 5.35 4.46
C PHE A 8 -33.62 4.93 5.19
N PHE A 9 -33.60 4.92 6.52
CA PHE A 9 -32.39 4.55 7.28
C PHE A 9 -32.05 3.06 7.12
N ALA A 10 -33.05 2.18 7.04
CA ALA A 10 -32.84 0.76 6.79
C ALA A 10 -32.36 0.50 5.35
N GLU A 11 -32.91 1.20 4.36
CA GLU A 11 -32.46 1.16 2.96
C GLU A 11 -31.05 1.72 2.80
N PHE A 12 -30.75 2.83 3.48
CA PHE A 12 -29.42 3.43 3.52
C PHE A 12 -28.40 2.51 4.19
N GLN A 13 -28.73 1.92 5.34
CA GLN A 13 -27.87 0.93 5.99
C GLN A 13 -27.63 -0.27 5.08
N LYS A 14 -28.67 -0.79 4.41
CA LYS A 14 -28.57 -1.91 3.45
C LYS A 14 -27.78 -1.56 2.18
N PHE A 15 -27.76 -0.28 1.79
CA PHE A 15 -26.90 0.23 0.72
C PHE A 15 -25.45 0.40 1.20
N ALA A 16 -25.27 1.01 2.37
CA ALA A 16 -23.96 1.29 2.96
C ALA A 16 -23.22 0.00 3.32
N THR A 17 -23.89 -1.05 3.78
CA THR A 17 -23.26 -2.35 4.10
C THR A 17 -22.91 -3.21 2.88
N ARG A 18 -23.13 -2.72 1.66
CA ARG A 18 -22.55 -3.36 0.47
C ARG A 18 -21.03 -3.25 0.59
N GLY A 19 -20.35 -4.39 0.78
CA GLY A 19 -18.93 -4.44 1.15
C GLY A 19 -18.00 -3.53 0.34
N ASN A 20 -18.21 -3.44 -0.99
CA ASN A 20 -17.41 -2.59 -1.87
C ASN A 20 -17.52 -1.07 -1.58
N PHE A 21 -18.61 -0.59 -0.97
CA PHE A 21 -18.80 0.83 -0.66
C PHE A 21 -18.13 1.26 0.64
N ILE A 22 -18.10 0.41 1.66
CA ILE A 22 -17.46 0.73 2.95
C ILE A 22 -15.96 0.87 2.77
N ASP A 23 -15.34 -0.10 2.09
CA ASP A 23 -13.88 -0.10 1.89
C ASP A 23 -13.45 1.10 1.01
N LEU A 24 -14.25 1.43 0.00
CA LEU A 24 -14.04 2.63 -0.82
C LEU A 24 -14.20 3.92 0.00
N ALA A 25 -15.24 4.02 0.83
CA ALA A 25 -15.49 5.19 1.67
C ALA A 25 -14.36 5.41 2.68
N ILE A 26 -13.90 4.35 3.33
CA ILE A 26 -12.76 4.39 4.26
C ILE A 26 -11.50 4.83 3.51
N GLY A 27 -11.23 4.27 2.33
CA GLY A 27 -10.10 4.66 1.49
C GLY A 27 -10.09 6.16 1.13
N ILE A 28 -11.25 6.72 0.75
CA ILE A 28 -11.38 8.15 0.44
C ILE A 28 -11.17 9.02 1.68
N VAL A 29 -11.80 8.69 2.82
CA VAL A 29 -11.69 9.48 4.06
C VAL A 29 -10.26 9.47 4.60
N ILE A 30 -9.58 8.31 4.56
CA ILE A 30 -8.17 8.21 4.95
C ILE A 30 -7.31 8.97 3.95
N GLY A 31 -7.57 8.85 2.64
CA GLY A 31 -6.83 9.56 1.60
C GLY A 31 -6.90 11.08 1.73
N THR A 32 -8.08 11.64 1.98
CA THR A 32 -8.26 13.10 2.16
C THR A 32 -7.60 13.60 3.44
N SER A 33 -7.77 12.86 4.54
CA SER A 33 -7.16 13.20 5.84
C SER A 33 -5.63 13.12 5.78
N PHE A 34 -5.09 12.08 5.15
CA PHE A 34 -3.65 11.90 4.96
C PHE A 34 -3.05 13.00 4.08
N THR A 35 -3.77 13.40 3.02
CA THR A 35 -3.39 14.53 2.18
C THR A 35 -3.35 15.83 2.99
N ALA A 36 -4.33 16.07 3.86
CA ALA A 36 -4.37 17.25 4.73
C ALA A 36 -3.18 17.30 5.71
N VAL A 37 -2.84 16.16 6.33
CA VAL A 37 -1.67 16.06 7.23
C VAL A 37 -0.38 16.35 6.47
N THR A 38 -0.22 15.78 5.28
CA THR A 38 0.96 16.00 4.44
C THR A 38 1.08 17.46 4.01
N ASN A 39 -0.02 18.07 3.57
CA ASN A 39 -0.06 19.48 3.22
C ASN A 39 0.29 20.38 4.41
N SER A 40 -0.17 20.03 5.62
CA SER A 40 0.18 20.78 6.84
C SER A 40 1.68 20.69 7.14
N LEU A 41 2.27 19.50 7.06
CA LEU A 41 3.71 19.31 7.24
C LEU A 41 4.51 20.15 6.24
N VAL A 42 4.10 20.16 4.97
CA VAL A 42 4.79 20.95 3.96
C VAL A 42 4.58 22.44 4.19
N ASN A 43 3.34 22.90 4.17
CA ASN A 43 3.02 24.34 4.16
C ASN A 43 3.38 25.02 5.49
N ASN A 44 3.21 24.34 6.62
CA ASN A 44 3.37 24.95 7.94
C ASN A 44 4.72 24.65 8.57
N ILE A 45 5.41 23.55 8.21
CA ILE A 45 6.69 23.17 8.82
C ILE A 45 7.86 23.30 7.84
N LEU A 46 7.74 22.85 6.59
CA LEU A 46 8.84 22.91 5.62
C LEU A 46 8.93 24.26 4.90
N THR A 47 7.81 24.84 4.50
CA THR A 47 7.78 26.09 3.71
C THR A 47 8.34 27.30 4.47
N PRO A 48 8.09 27.54 5.78
CA PRO A 48 8.64 28.73 6.44
C PRO A 48 10.17 28.76 6.50
N PRO A 49 10.88 27.69 6.90
CA PRO A 49 12.34 27.64 6.84
C PRO A 49 12.89 27.76 5.42
N ILE A 50 12.27 27.08 4.44
CA ILE A 50 12.68 27.15 3.03
C ILE A 50 12.49 28.57 2.48
N GLY A 51 11.35 29.19 2.78
CA GLY A 51 11.05 30.57 2.41
C GLY A 51 12.07 31.54 3.00
N LEU A 52 12.46 31.35 4.27
CA LEU A 52 13.47 32.17 4.93
C LEU A 52 14.86 32.02 4.28
N LEU A 53 15.25 30.79 3.92
CA LEU A 53 16.52 30.52 3.23
C LEU A 53 16.61 31.13 1.82
N ILE A 54 15.48 31.24 1.11
CA ILE A 54 15.42 31.81 -0.25
C ILE A 54 15.16 33.34 -0.21
N GLY A 55 15.14 33.96 0.98
CA GLY A 55 15.00 35.42 1.13
C GLY A 55 13.57 35.92 1.31
N GLY A 56 12.67 35.10 1.86
CA GLY A 56 11.28 35.45 2.14
C GLY A 56 10.36 35.41 0.92
N VAL A 57 10.75 34.71 -0.14
CA VAL A 57 10.02 34.74 -1.41
C VAL A 57 8.67 34.01 -1.26
N ASN A 58 7.60 34.79 -1.18
CA ASN A 58 6.23 34.30 -1.31
C ASN A 58 5.79 34.53 -2.76
N PHE A 59 5.85 33.47 -3.57
CA PHE A 59 5.54 33.59 -4.99
C PHE A 59 4.09 34.00 -5.23
N ASN A 60 3.17 33.84 -4.28
CA ASN A 60 1.76 34.23 -4.45
C ASN A 60 1.55 35.71 -4.81
N GLN A 61 2.50 36.59 -4.48
CA GLN A 61 2.39 38.03 -4.75
C GLN A 61 2.73 38.39 -6.21
N LEU A 62 3.24 37.44 -6.99
CA LEU A 62 3.61 37.66 -8.37
C LEU A 62 2.36 37.64 -9.26
N VAL A 63 1.98 38.84 -9.72
CA VAL A 63 0.81 39.07 -10.57
C VAL A 63 1.20 39.88 -11.80
N ILE A 64 0.62 39.56 -12.96
CA ILE A 64 0.67 40.41 -14.16
C ILE A 64 -0.72 41.05 -14.31
N PRO A 65 -0.86 42.37 -14.09
CA PRO A 65 -2.11 43.06 -14.35
C PRO A 65 -2.35 43.12 -15.86
N LEU A 66 -3.54 42.72 -16.31
CA LEU A 66 -3.95 42.78 -17.72
C LEU A 66 -4.80 44.03 -18.04
N GLY A 67 -4.94 44.94 -17.07
CA GLY A 67 -5.80 46.11 -17.14
C GLY A 67 -7.14 45.91 -16.42
N GLY A 68 -7.64 46.97 -15.77
CA GLY A 68 -8.86 46.90 -14.96
C GLY A 68 -8.70 46.01 -13.71
N THR A 69 -9.66 45.12 -13.49
CA THR A 69 -9.66 44.17 -12.36
C THR A 69 -9.04 42.81 -12.71
N ALA A 70 -8.70 42.56 -13.97
CA ALA A 70 -8.15 41.28 -14.41
C ALA A 70 -6.64 41.20 -14.16
N GLN A 71 -6.21 40.15 -13.46
CA GLN A 71 -4.80 39.90 -13.13
C GLN A 71 -4.46 38.41 -13.31
N ILE A 72 -3.34 38.11 -13.96
CA ILE A 72 -2.79 36.76 -14.02
C ILE A 72 -1.92 36.53 -12.78
N GLN A 73 -2.39 35.68 -11.88
CA GLN A 73 -1.67 35.31 -10.65
C GLN A 73 -0.75 34.11 -10.90
N TYR A 74 0.23 34.25 -11.79
CA TYR A 74 1.20 33.20 -12.10
C TYR A 74 2.03 32.77 -10.87
N GLY A 75 2.14 33.68 -9.90
CA GLY A 75 2.72 33.42 -8.59
C GLY A 75 2.09 32.27 -7.82
N VAL A 76 0.76 32.20 -7.81
CA VAL A 76 0.01 31.13 -7.14
C VAL A 76 0.25 29.78 -7.82
N PHE A 77 0.38 29.80 -9.15
CA PHE A 77 0.72 28.59 -9.92
C PHE A 77 2.11 28.06 -9.55
N LEU A 78 3.12 28.95 -9.53
CA LEU A 78 4.49 28.56 -9.18
C LEU A 78 4.60 28.08 -7.72
N GLN A 79 3.87 28.73 -6.81
CA GLN A 79 3.76 28.30 -5.41
C GLN A 79 3.14 26.89 -5.32
N THR A 80 2.08 26.63 -6.09
CA THR A 80 1.40 25.33 -6.11
C THR A 80 2.34 24.24 -6.65
N LEU A 81 3.10 24.55 -7.70
CA LEU A 81 4.09 23.63 -8.26
C LEU A 81 5.20 23.31 -7.25
N LEU A 82 5.72 24.31 -6.55
CA LEU A 82 6.71 24.12 -5.49
C LEU A 82 6.16 23.23 -4.36
N ASN A 83 4.94 23.54 -3.88
CA ASN A 83 4.27 22.74 -2.85
C ASN A 83 4.09 21.29 -3.30
N PHE A 84 3.69 21.05 -4.56
CA PHE A 84 3.56 19.70 -5.11
C PHE A 84 4.88 18.92 -5.07
N VAL A 85 5.99 19.54 -5.49
CA VAL A 85 7.32 18.90 -5.48
C VAL A 85 7.77 18.59 -4.03
N ILE A 86 7.59 19.53 -3.10
CA ILE A 86 7.96 19.32 -1.69
C ILE A 86 7.08 18.23 -1.05
N THR A 87 5.77 18.24 -1.31
CA THR A 87 4.84 17.21 -0.85
C THR A 87 5.20 15.83 -1.39
N ALA A 88 5.52 15.72 -2.68
CA ALA A 88 5.97 14.47 -3.28
C ALA A 88 7.26 13.96 -2.61
N LEU A 89 8.23 14.85 -2.36
CA LEU A 89 9.47 14.50 -1.69
C LEU A 89 9.24 14.10 -0.21
N ALA A 90 8.37 14.81 0.51
CA ALA A 90 8.02 14.51 1.89
C ALA A 90 7.34 13.14 1.99
N LEU A 91 6.37 12.84 1.12
CA LEU A 91 5.72 11.53 1.04
C LEU A 91 6.74 10.43 0.72
N PHE A 92 7.66 10.68 -0.21
CA PHE A 92 8.73 9.75 -0.52
C PHE A 92 9.61 9.43 0.70
N VAL A 93 9.99 10.44 1.49
CA VAL A 93 10.77 10.23 2.72
C VAL A 93 9.99 9.43 3.76
N ILE A 94 8.70 9.72 3.95
CA ILE A 94 7.85 8.99 4.90
C ILE A 94 7.70 7.52 4.47
N VAL A 95 7.36 7.27 3.20
CA VAL A 95 7.23 5.91 2.66
C VAL A 95 8.56 5.17 2.76
N ARG A 96 9.68 5.83 2.44
CA ARG A 96 11.03 5.26 2.59
C ARG A 96 11.33 4.91 4.05
N LEU A 97 10.92 5.73 5.01
CA LEU A 97 11.12 5.47 6.44
C LEU A 97 10.32 4.25 6.89
N ILE A 98 9.04 4.17 6.51
CA ILE A 98 8.17 3.02 6.82
C ILE A 98 8.76 1.74 6.23
N ASN A 99 9.13 1.75 4.94
CA ASN A 99 9.75 0.60 4.28
C ASN A 99 11.05 0.18 4.98
N ARG A 100 11.85 1.13 5.47
CA ARG A 100 13.09 0.84 6.20
C ARG A 100 12.82 0.20 7.56
N VAL A 101 11.79 0.64 8.28
CA VAL A 101 11.39 0.06 9.57
C VAL A 101 10.84 -1.34 9.37
N GLU A 102 10.01 -1.56 8.35
CA GLU A 102 9.45 -2.87 8.03
C GLU A 102 10.56 -3.88 7.67
N GLU A 103 11.55 -3.48 6.88
CA GLU A 103 12.73 -4.28 6.56
C GLU A 103 13.52 -4.68 7.81
N ILE A 104 13.71 -3.75 8.76
CA ILE A 104 14.39 -4.04 10.03
C ILE A 104 13.57 -5.02 10.88
N ALA A 105 12.24 -4.85 10.94
CA ALA A 105 11.34 -5.73 11.68
C ALA A 105 11.30 -7.15 11.09
N LYS A 106 11.28 -7.29 9.76
CA LYS A 106 11.35 -8.58 9.05
C LYS A 106 12.69 -9.30 9.30
N ARG A 107 13.80 -8.56 9.34
CA ARG A 107 15.14 -9.12 9.65
C ARG A 107 15.23 -9.63 11.09
N ARG A 108 14.64 -8.92 12.06
CA ARG A 108 14.56 -9.39 13.46
C ARG A 108 13.75 -10.68 13.59
N LYS A 109 12.56 -10.74 12.98
CA LYS A 109 11.74 -11.97 12.98
C LYS A 109 12.47 -13.18 12.37
N LYS A 110 13.28 -12.99 11.32
CA LYS A 110 14.12 -14.07 10.74
C LYS A 110 15.28 -14.49 11.66
N GLN A 111 15.87 -13.56 12.41
CA GLN A 111 16.94 -13.86 13.37
C GLN A 111 16.43 -14.54 14.64
N ASP A 112 15.25 -14.14 15.12
CA ASP A 112 14.59 -14.78 16.26
C ASP A 112 14.10 -16.19 15.88
N ALA A 113 13.59 -16.38 14.66
CA ALA A 113 13.22 -17.71 14.15
C ALA A 113 14.45 -18.64 13.94
N ALA A 114 15.64 -18.08 13.69
CA ALA A 114 16.87 -18.86 13.56
C ALA A 114 17.50 -19.23 14.92
N GLN A 115 17.26 -18.43 15.97
CA GLN A 115 17.75 -18.70 17.33
C GLN A 115 16.76 -19.50 18.19
N THR A 116 15.48 -19.49 17.83
CA THR A 116 14.41 -20.19 18.56
C THR A 116 13.81 -21.33 17.74
N ALA A 117 14.62 -22.06 16.97
CA ALA A 117 14.17 -23.31 16.38
C ALA A 117 14.37 -24.46 17.38
N PRO A 118 13.37 -24.88 18.18
CA PRO A 118 13.07 -26.31 18.20
C PRO A 118 12.84 -26.71 16.74
N ALA A 119 13.39 -27.86 16.35
CA ALA A 119 13.15 -28.49 15.06
C ALA A 119 11.71 -28.22 14.61
N ALA A 120 11.58 -27.61 13.42
CA ALA A 120 10.32 -27.19 12.84
C ALA A 120 9.24 -28.24 13.09
N ALA A 121 8.28 -27.92 13.98
CA ALA A 121 6.95 -28.48 13.84
C ALA A 121 6.43 -27.88 12.54
N ASP A 122 6.52 -28.65 11.45
CA ASP A 122 5.98 -28.28 10.15
C ASP A 122 4.57 -27.72 10.38
N SER A 123 4.31 -26.52 9.84
CA SER A 123 2.95 -25.97 9.79
C SER A 123 2.01 -27.07 9.27
N PRO A 124 0.78 -27.25 9.79
CA PRO A 124 -0.09 -28.36 9.40
C PRO A 124 -0.27 -28.49 7.88
N GLU A 125 -0.23 -27.37 7.15
CA GLU A 125 -0.23 -27.35 5.68
C GLU A 125 1.03 -27.98 5.06
N VAL A 126 2.21 -27.77 5.63
CA VAL A 126 3.49 -28.37 5.17
C VAL A 126 3.51 -29.87 5.44
N ALA A 127 2.91 -30.33 6.55
CA ALA A 127 2.73 -31.75 6.84
C ALA A 127 1.81 -32.41 5.81
N VAL A 128 0.65 -31.81 5.54
CA VAL A 128 -0.30 -32.29 4.52
C VAL A 128 0.34 -32.32 3.12
N LEU A 129 1.14 -31.32 2.76
CA LEU A 129 1.85 -31.31 1.47
C LEU A 129 2.94 -32.40 1.37
N LYS A 130 3.58 -32.77 2.48
CA LYS A 130 4.52 -33.91 2.52
C LYS A 130 3.77 -35.23 2.35
N ASP A 131 2.66 -35.42 3.05
CA ASP A 131 1.82 -36.62 2.94
C ASP A 131 1.27 -36.80 1.52
N ILE A 132 0.78 -35.72 0.90
CA ILE A 132 0.32 -35.74 -0.50
C ILE A 132 1.46 -36.12 -1.46
N ARG A 133 2.67 -35.56 -1.27
CA ARG A 133 3.84 -35.89 -2.10
C ARG A 133 4.23 -37.37 -1.97
N GLU A 134 4.13 -37.92 -0.77
CA GLU A 134 4.48 -39.32 -0.48
C GLU A 134 3.43 -40.27 -1.07
N ALA A 135 2.14 -39.96 -0.92
CA ALA A 135 1.06 -40.68 -1.57
C ALA A 135 1.19 -40.68 -3.10
N LEU A 136 1.57 -39.54 -3.70
CA LEU A 136 1.80 -39.43 -5.14
C LEU A 136 3.04 -40.19 -5.61
N LYS A 137 4.12 -40.27 -4.83
CA LYS A 137 5.26 -41.13 -5.15
C LYS A 137 4.88 -42.61 -5.14
N HIS A 138 4.01 -43.00 -4.23
CA HIS A 138 3.51 -44.37 -4.14
C HIS A 138 2.57 -44.71 -5.31
N LEU A 139 1.85 -43.72 -5.84
CA LEU A 139 0.98 -43.86 -7.02
C LEU A 139 1.73 -43.71 -8.36
N ASN A 140 2.84 -42.98 -8.40
CA ASN A 140 3.58 -42.66 -9.63
C ASN A 140 4.82 -43.56 -9.81
N ILE A 141 4.59 -44.71 -10.44
CA ILE A 141 5.50 -45.36 -11.40
C ILE A 141 6.90 -45.74 -10.87
N LEU A 142 6.97 -46.66 -9.91
CA LEU A 142 8.19 -47.45 -9.66
C LEU A 142 8.06 -48.93 -10.05
N GLU A 143 6.89 -49.40 -10.48
CA GLU A 143 6.74 -50.76 -11.04
C GLU A 143 6.70 -50.81 -12.59
N LEU A 144 6.42 -49.70 -13.28
CA LEU A 144 6.23 -49.74 -14.75
C LEU A 144 7.50 -49.38 -15.56
N VAL A 145 8.55 -48.86 -14.93
CA VAL A 145 9.85 -48.58 -15.59
C VAL A 145 10.88 -49.70 -15.37
N HIS A 146 10.68 -50.57 -14.37
CA HIS A 146 11.61 -51.66 -14.06
C HIS A 146 11.17 -53.04 -14.62
N ALA A 147 10.04 -53.12 -15.31
CA ALA A 147 9.47 -54.37 -15.83
C ALA A 147 9.29 -54.38 -17.36
N ALA A 148 10.24 -53.81 -18.12
CA ALA A 148 10.35 -54.08 -19.55
C ALA A 148 11.36 -55.23 -19.76
N PRO A 149 11.00 -56.33 -20.43
CA PRO A 149 11.86 -57.50 -20.55
C PRO A 149 13.09 -57.18 -21.37
N GLU A 150 14.26 -57.63 -20.92
CA GLU A 150 15.48 -57.59 -21.72
C GLU A 150 15.25 -58.29 -23.06
N THR A 151 15.59 -57.60 -24.14
CA THR A 151 15.57 -58.11 -25.51
C THR A 151 16.51 -59.31 -25.63
N PRO A 152 16.07 -60.47 -26.17
CA PRO A 152 16.97 -61.59 -26.38
C PRO A 152 17.95 -61.25 -27.51
N HIS A 153 19.24 -61.26 -27.19
CA HIS A 153 20.30 -61.36 -28.19
C HIS A 153 20.20 -62.71 -28.90
N ILE A 154 19.92 -62.67 -30.21
CA ILE A 154 20.03 -63.82 -31.12
C ILE A 154 21.46 -63.77 -31.70
N PRO A 155 22.22 -64.89 -31.70
CA PRO A 155 23.51 -64.98 -32.38
C PRO A 155 23.40 -64.96 -33.91
#